data_AF-V2XY12-F1
#
_entry.id   AF-V2XY12-F1
#
_cell.length_a   1.000
_cell.length_b   1.000
_cell.length_c   1.000
_cell.angle_alpha   90.00
_cell.angle_beta   90.00
_cell.angle_gamma   90.00
#
_symmetry.space_group_name_H-M   'P 1'
#
loop_
_entity.id
_entity.type
_entity.pdbx_description
1 polymer ?
#
loop_
_entity_poly.entity_id
_entity_poly.type
_entity_poly.pdbx_seq_one_letter_code
_entity_poly.pdbx_strand_id
1 'polypeptide(L)'
;MINKKIKRALADMFDAPPPVNKTSFLKQHRRRELGRWELVRLQAKYIRWWVWVLSLVLSAFIFATNVWAVEPAPWYVAALTPFLALLVITENGRAQLHQMEELELACRISRQSVILARMVVLGLFHMALFGLLTLPLTIGGAVGIAQAGIYLLTPYLLTTALGMDLTRRIRGWEGLLACGATTAAISILGPFAAKIRPALYQPENLIWWGATLAAAIIATTAEFSLNIKNMRELQWT
;
A
#
# COMPACT_ATOMS: atom_id res chain seq x y z
N MET A 1 2.78 53.28 -44.30
CA MET A 1 1.53 52.55 -43.96
C MET A 1 1.47 51.28 -44.78
N ILE A 2 1.52 50.09 -44.16
CA ILE A 2 1.42 48.81 -44.90
C ILE A 2 0.03 48.71 -45.53
N ASN A 3 -0.01 48.45 -46.84
CA ASN A 3 -1.24 48.32 -47.61
C ASN A 3 -2.06 47.12 -47.08
N LYS A 4 -3.34 47.36 -46.73
CA LYS A 4 -4.26 46.33 -46.20
C LYS A 4 -4.36 45.10 -47.12
N LYS A 5 -4.20 45.25 -48.44
CA LYS A 5 -4.17 44.13 -49.38
C LYS A 5 -2.97 43.20 -49.15
N ILE A 6 -1.78 43.77 -48.97
CA ILE A 6 -0.55 43.00 -48.75
C ILE A 6 -0.62 42.23 -47.43
N LYS A 7 -1.19 42.85 -46.38
CA LYS A 7 -1.36 42.21 -45.07
C LYS A 7 -2.32 41.00 -45.12
N ARG A 8 -3.39 41.07 -45.93
CA ARG A 8 -4.31 39.94 -46.13
C ARG A 8 -3.70 38.82 -46.96
N ALA A 9 -3.00 39.17 -48.04
CA ALA A 9 -2.32 38.18 -48.88
C ALA A 9 -1.24 37.39 -48.10
N LEU A 10 -0.50 38.06 -47.21
CA LEU A 10 0.41 37.38 -46.30
C LEU A 10 -0.33 36.51 -45.28
N ALA A 11 -1.43 37.00 -44.69
CA ALA A 11 -2.21 36.20 -43.75
C ALA A 11 -2.76 34.91 -44.41
N ASP A 12 -3.28 35.00 -45.64
CA ASP A 12 -3.77 33.82 -46.39
C ASP A 12 -2.65 32.84 -46.76
N MET A 13 -1.45 33.33 -47.11
CA MET A 13 -0.32 32.44 -47.45
C MET A 13 0.31 31.76 -46.23
N PHE A 14 0.24 32.38 -45.06
CA PHE A 14 0.76 31.83 -43.80
C PHE A 14 -0.32 31.14 -42.97
N ASP A 15 -1.57 31.11 -43.44
CA ASP A 15 -2.63 30.40 -42.74
C ASP A 15 -2.33 28.91 -42.79
N ALA A 16 -2.23 28.29 -41.61
CA ALA A 16 -1.84 26.90 -41.51
C ALA A 16 -2.91 26.05 -42.19
N PRO A 17 -2.53 25.11 -43.10
CA PRO A 17 -3.52 24.28 -43.76
C PRO A 17 -4.34 23.51 -42.71
N PRO A 18 -5.66 23.37 -42.91
CA PRO A 18 -6.51 22.67 -41.96
C PRO A 18 -5.97 21.24 -41.77
N PRO A 19 -5.90 20.74 -40.53
CA PRO A 19 -5.18 19.51 -40.23
C PRO A 19 -5.85 18.31 -40.92
N VAL A 20 -5.25 17.87 -42.02
CA VAL A 20 -5.70 16.69 -42.79
C VAL A 20 -5.35 15.43 -42.01
N ASN A 21 -6.31 14.51 -41.85
CA ASN A 21 -6.11 13.22 -41.18
C ASN A 21 -5.64 13.28 -39.71
N LYS A 22 -5.99 14.34 -38.97
CA LYS A 22 -5.70 14.46 -37.52
C LYS A 22 -6.11 13.21 -36.74
N THR A 23 -7.27 12.65 -37.03
CA THR A 23 -7.79 11.45 -36.36
C THR A 23 -6.91 10.22 -36.64
N SER A 24 -6.46 10.04 -37.88
CA SER A 24 -5.58 8.94 -38.28
C SER A 24 -4.17 9.10 -37.70
N PHE A 25 -3.63 10.32 -37.69
CA PHE A 25 -2.34 10.64 -37.06
C PHE A 25 -2.34 10.39 -35.54
N LEU A 26 -3.41 10.82 -34.86
CA LEU A 26 -3.59 10.58 -33.42
C LEU A 26 -3.82 9.10 -33.10
N LYS A 27 -4.47 8.33 -33.99
CA LYS A 27 -4.59 6.87 -33.85
C LYS A 27 -3.25 6.16 -34.07
N GLN A 28 -2.47 6.60 -35.06
CA GLN A 28 -1.13 6.06 -35.34
C GLN A 28 -0.15 6.31 -34.19
N HIS A 29 -0.24 7.48 -33.56
CA HIS A 29 0.59 7.86 -32.41
C HIS A 29 -0.11 7.62 -31.07
N ARG A 30 -1.22 6.86 -31.06
CA ARG A 30 -1.88 6.45 -29.82
C ARG A 30 -0.92 5.52 -29.10
N ARG A 31 -0.13 6.07 -28.17
CA ARG A 31 0.75 5.27 -27.31
C ARG A 31 -0.07 4.13 -26.73
N ARG A 32 0.48 2.92 -26.75
CA ARG A 32 -0.16 1.71 -26.23
C ARG A 32 -0.70 1.95 -24.81
N GLU A 33 -1.96 1.59 -24.58
CA GLU A 33 -2.54 1.57 -23.24
C GLU A 33 -2.01 0.30 -22.55
N LEU A 34 -1.32 0.46 -21.42
CA LEU A 34 -0.80 -0.67 -20.66
C LEU A 34 -1.97 -1.45 -20.06
N GLY A 35 -2.00 -2.76 -20.28
CA GLY A 35 -3.02 -3.61 -19.68
C GLY A 35 -2.89 -3.65 -18.15
N ARG A 36 -3.99 -3.92 -17.44
CA ARG A 36 -4.02 -4.02 -15.97
C ARG A 36 -2.93 -4.95 -15.40
N TRP A 37 -2.79 -6.13 -16.00
CA TRP A 37 -1.76 -7.11 -15.61
C TRP A 37 -0.34 -6.71 -16.00
N GLU A 38 -0.19 -5.94 -17.08
CA GLU A 38 1.10 -5.41 -17.48
C GLU A 38 1.58 -4.36 -16.47
N LEU A 39 0.67 -3.51 -15.98
CA LEU A 39 0.94 -2.58 -14.88
C LEU A 39 1.32 -3.31 -13.59
N VAL A 40 0.61 -4.37 -13.21
CA VAL A 40 0.94 -5.18 -12.02
C VAL A 40 2.34 -5.80 -12.13
N ARG A 41 2.68 -6.41 -13.26
CA ARG A 41 4.03 -6.96 -13.49
C ARG A 41 5.11 -5.89 -13.48
N LEU A 42 4.83 -4.73 -14.05
CA LEU A 42 5.74 -3.60 -14.05
C LEU A 42 5.95 -3.07 -12.62
N GLN A 43 4.88 -2.96 -11.83
CA GLN A 43 4.97 -2.56 -10.42
C GLN A 43 5.76 -3.58 -9.59
N ALA A 44 5.61 -4.88 -9.85
CA ALA A 44 6.39 -5.91 -9.15
C ALA A 44 7.91 -5.72 -9.34
N LYS A 45 8.35 -5.33 -10.54
CA LYS A 45 9.76 -5.02 -10.83
C LYS A 45 10.19 -3.65 -10.29
N TYR A 46 9.25 -2.72 -10.14
CA TYR A 46 9.53 -1.34 -9.74
C TYR A 46 9.59 -1.15 -8.21
N ILE A 47 8.94 -2.03 -7.43
CA ILE A 47 9.10 -2.07 -5.98
C ILE A 47 10.57 -2.29 -5.66
N ARG A 48 11.10 -1.45 -4.77
CA ARG A 48 12.52 -1.47 -4.42
C ARG A 48 12.93 -2.83 -3.85
N TRP A 49 14.03 -3.39 -4.36
CA TRP A 49 14.52 -4.72 -4.00
C TRP A 49 14.68 -4.92 -2.48
N TRP A 50 15.04 -3.86 -1.74
CA TRP A 50 15.19 -3.92 -0.30
C TRP A 50 13.87 -4.08 0.47
N VAL A 51 12.73 -3.68 -0.08
CA VAL A 51 11.42 -3.92 0.56
C VAL A 51 11.17 -5.41 0.62
N TRP A 52 11.45 -6.12 -0.47
CA TRP A 52 11.37 -7.58 -0.53
C TRP A 52 12.31 -8.23 0.46
N VAL A 53 13.59 -7.80 0.48
CA VAL A 53 14.59 -8.36 1.39
C VAL A 53 14.24 -8.07 2.84
N LEU A 54 13.80 -6.86 3.19
CA LEU A 54 13.47 -6.53 4.57
C LEU A 54 12.22 -7.29 5.04
N SER A 55 11.19 -7.42 4.20
CA SER A 55 10.03 -8.26 4.51
C SER A 55 10.41 -9.73 4.69
N LEU A 56 11.32 -10.26 3.85
CA LEU A 56 11.84 -11.63 3.99
C LEU A 56 12.66 -11.80 5.26
N VAL A 57 13.58 -10.88 5.56
CA VAL A 57 14.43 -10.93 6.76
C VAL A 57 13.58 -10.85 8.02
N LEU A 58 12.62 -9.92 8.08
CA LEU A 58 11.69 -9.80 9.21
C LEU A 58 10.87 -11.07 9.36
N SER A 59 10.31 -11.61 8.27
CA SER A 59 9.51 -12.84 8.32
C SER A 59 10.35 -14.06 8.70
N ALA A 60 11.58 -14.18 8.19
CA ALA A 60 12.50 -15.25 8.56
C ALA A 60 12.91 -15.16 10.04
N PHE A 61 13.14 -13.96 10.55
CA PHE A 61 13.42 -13.73 11.97
C PHE A 61 12.24 -14.13 12.86
N ILE A 62 11.02 -13.74 12.49
CA ILE A 62 9.79 -14.14 13.18
C ILE A 62 9.63 -15.67 13.12
N PHE A 63 9.86 -16.28 11.95
CA PHE A 63 9.75 -17.73 11.78
C PHE A 63 10.77 -18.47 12.65
N ALA A 64 12.05 -18.08 12.61
CA ALA A 64 13.13 -18.71 13.37
C ALA A 64 12.91 -18.61 14.88
N THR A 65 12.46 -17.45 15.37
CA THR A 65 12.14 -17.28 16.80
C THR A 65 11.01 -18.20 17.26
N ASN A 66 10.05 -18.54 16.39
CA ASN A 66 8.96 -19.47 16.74
C ASN A 66 9.37 -20.94 16.68
N VAL A 67 10.27 -21.31 15.76
CA VAL A 67 10.77 -22.69 15.66
C VAL A 67 11.72 -23.03 16.80
N TRP A 68 12.52 -22.06 17.25
CA TRP A 68 13.52 -22.27 18.30
C TRP A 68 13.07 -21.87 19.70
N ALA A 69 11.90 -21.25 19.84
CA ALA A 69 11.33 -20.97 21.15
C ALA A 69 10.88 -22.27 21.84
N VAL A 70 11.20 -22.38 23.13
CA VAL A 70 10.71 -23.46 24.00
C VAL A 70 9.19 -23.42 24.13
N GLU A 71 8.61 -22.21 24.10
CA GLU A 71 7.17 -21.94 24.15
C GLU A 71 6.82 -20.99 22.99
N PRO A 72 6.29 -21.48 21.86
CA PRO A 72 5.91 -20.64 20.72
C PRO A 72 4.77 -19.70 21.14
N ALA A 73 5.10 -18.42 21.17
CA ALA A 73 4.27 -17.38 21.76
C ALA A 73 3.67 -16.47 20.68
N PRO A 74 2.34 -16.56 20.41
CA PRO A 74 1.71 -15.82 19.31
C PRO A 74 1.79 -14.30 19.46
N TRP A 75 1.99 -13.78 20.66
CA TRP A 75 2.12 -12.33 20.90
C TRP A 75 3.42 -11.74 20.36
N TYR A 76 4.54 -12.47 20.33
CA TYR A 76 5.79 -11.97 19.74
C TYR A 76 5.68 -11.84 18.23
N VAL A 77 4.98 -12.78 17.59
CA VAL A 77 4.68 -12.72 16.16
C VAL A 77 3.79 -11.52 15.86
N ALA A 78 2.68 -11.40 16.61
CA ALA A 78 1.75 -10.29 16.49
C ALA A 78 2.42 -8.92 16.66
N ALA A 79 3.41 -8.81 17.54
CA ALA A 79 4.15 -7.57 17.80
C ALA A 79 5.04 -7.12 16.63
N LEU A 80 5.56 -8.05 15.81
CA LEU A 80 6.46 -7.72 14.71
C LEU A 80 5.72 -7.52 13.37
N THR A 81 4.49 -8.03 13.24
CA THR A 81 3.65 -7.83 12.04
C THR A 81 3.39 -6.35 11.65
N PRO A 82 3.26 -5.37 12.57
CA PRO A 82 3.09 -3.97 12.23
C PRO A 82 4.24 -3.40 11.38
N PHE A 83 5.46 -3.90 11.54
CA PHE A 83 6.60 -3.44 10.73
C PHE A 83 6.49 -3.85 9.26
N LEU A 84 5.85 -4.99 8.96
CA LEU A 84 5.52 -5.37 7.58
C LEU A 84 4.49 -4.40 6.97
N ALA A 85 3.50 -3.96 7.75
CA ALA A 85 2.54 -2.94 7.33
C ALA A 85 3.23 -1.61 7.04
N LEU A 86 4.16 -1.20 7.91
CA LEU A 86 4.95 0.03 7.73
C LEU A 86 5.72 0.01 6.40
N LEU A 87 6.30 -1.13 6.00
CA LEU A 87 6.97 -1.26 4.70
C LEU A 87 6.02 -0.98 3.53
N VAL A 88 4.79 -1.48 3.59
CA VAL A 88 3.77 -1.18 2.57
C VAL A 88 3.43 0.30 2.56
N ILE A 89 3.27 0.91 3.74
CA ILE A 89 2.90 2.33 3.85
C ILE A 89 4.03 3.22 3.33
N THR A 90 5.28 2.95 3.70
CA THR A 90 6.46 3.71 3.25
C THR A 90 6.60 3.66 1.72
N GLU A 91 6.42 2.49 1.11
CA GLU A 91 6.60 2.34 -0.33
C GLU A 91 5.39 2.84 -1.14
N ASN A 92 4.18 2.85 -0.58
CA ASN A 92 3.02 3.50 -1.21
C ASN A 92 3.03 5.02 -1.02
N GLY A 93 3.49 5.53 0.12
CA GLY A 93 3.57 6.96 0.44
C GLY A 93 4.75 7.70 -0.20
N ARG A 94 5.66 7.00 -0.90
CA ARG A 94 6.88 7.59 -1.48
C ARG A 94 6.63 8.76 -2.42
N ALA A 95 5.61 8.69 -3.27
CA ALA A 95 5.28 9.76 -4.20
C ALA A 95 4.85 11.05 -3.48
N GLN A 96 4.11 10.90 -2.36
CA GLN A 96 3.75 12.00 -1.46
C GLN A 96 4.96 12.53 -0.69
N LEU A 97 5.86 11.65 -0.26
CA LEU A 97 7.05 12.02 0.50
C LEU A 97 7.98 12.95 -0.29
N HIS A 98 8.13 12.70 -1.59
CA HIS A 98 8.99 13.51 -2.46
C HIS A 98 8.26 14.67 -3.16
N GLN A 99 7.01 14.97 -2.79
CA GLN A 99 6.19 16.03 -3.39
C GLN A 99 6.12 15.96 -4.94
N MET A 100 6.27 14.76 -5.51
CA MET A 100 6.19 14.55 -6.97
C MET A 100 4.75 14.35 -7.44
N GLU A 101 3.78 14.75 -6.62
CA GLU A 101 2.35 14.58 -6.87
C GLU A 101 1.94 15.26 -8.18
N GLU A 102 2.48 16.44 -8.48
CA GLU A 102 2.16 17.20 -9.70
C GLU A 102 2.77 16.61 -10.98
N LEU A 103 3.96 16.02 -10.90
CA LEU A 103 4.58 15.33 -12.03
C LEU A 103 3.84 14.04 -12.40
N GLU A 104 3.24 13.39 -11.39
CA GLU A 104 2.40 12.21 -11.60
C GLU A 104 1.01 12.58 -12.15
N LEU A 105 0.51 13.80 -11.93
CA LEU A 105 -0.72 14.30 -12.57
C LEU A 105 -0.54 14.55 -14.07
N ALA A 106 0.66 14.94 -14.51
CA ALA A 106 1.00 15.06 -15.93
C ALA A 106 1.20 13.70 -16.63
N CYS A 107 1.33 12.61 -15.87
CA CYS A 107 1.49 11.26 -16.42
C CYS A 107 0.16 10.66 -16.89
N ARG A 108 0.17 10.02 -18.06
CA ARG A 108 -1.01 9.35 -18.66
C ARG A 108 -1.57 8.19 -17.83
N ILE A 109 -0.75 7.56 -16.99
CA ILE A 109 -1.18 6.48 -16.11
C ILE A 109 -1.63 7.13 -14.80
N SER A 110 -2.90 6.98 -14.46
CA SER A 110 -3.41 7.55 -13.21
C SER A 110 -2.64 6.94 -12.03
N ARG A 111 -2.15 7.80 -11.15
CA ARG A 111 -1.48 7.44 -9.90
C ARG A 111 -2.26 6.39 -9.09
N GLN A 112 -3.58 6.47 -9.14
CA GLN A 112 -4.50 5.49 -8.56
C GLN A 112 -4.22 4.05 -9.03
N SER A 113 -4.06 3.85 -10.35
CA SER A 113 -3.82 2.52 -10.93
C SER A 113 -2.45 1.96 -10.54
N VAL A 114 -1.45 2.82 -10.37
CA VAL A 114 -0.09 2.46 -9.92
C VAL A 114 -0.11 2.02 -8.46
N ILE A 115 -0.76 2.79 -7.58
CA ILE A 115 -0.86 2.48 -6.15
C ILE A 115 -1.69 1.21 -5.95
N LEU A 116 -2.82 1.06 -6.64
CA LEU A 116 -3.62 -0.17 -6.67
C LEU A 116 -2.78 -1.39 -7.05
N ALA A 117 -2.05 -1.31 -8.16
CA ALA A 117 -1.20 -2.40 -8.63
C ALA A 117 -0.11 -2.75 -7.61
N ARG A 118 0.53 -1.73 -6.98
CA ARG A 118 1.53 -1.93 -5.93
C ARG A 118 0.96 -2.60 -4.69
N MET A 119 -0.22 -2.16 -4.24
CA MET A 119 -0.91 -2.77 -3.10
C MET A 119 -1.31 -4.22 -3.37
N VAL A 120 -1.74 -4.56 -4.58
CA VAL A 120 -2.02 -5.95 -4.96
C VAL A 120 -0.76 -6.80 -4.88
N VAL A 121 0.36 -6.31 -5.43
CA VAL A 121 1.63 -7.06 -5.42
C VAL A 121 2.14 -7.27 -3.99
N LEU A 122 2.25 -6.20 -3.20
CA LEU A 122 2.73 -6.28 -1.81
C LEU A 122 1.76 -7.05 -0.92
N GLY A 123 0.46 -6.89 -1.13
CA GLY A 123 -0.59 -7.60 -0.38
C GLY A 123 -0.53 -9.11 -0.61
N LEU A 124 -0.43 -9.56 -1.86
CA LEU A 124 -0.28 -10.99 -2.18
C LEU A 124 1.02 -11.56 -1.59
N PHE A 125 2.10 -10.80 -1.67
CA PHE A 125 3.38 -11.20 -1.10
C PHE A 125 3.32 -11.35 0.43
N HIS A 126 2.79 -10.36 1.14
CA HIS A 126 2.62 -10.44 2.60
C HIS A 126 1.60 -11.51 3.02
N MET A 127 0.56 -11.75 2.23
CA MET A 127 -0.38 -12.86 2.45
C MET A 127 0.35 -14.22 2.39
N ALA A 128 1.24 -14.40 1.41
CA ALA A 128 2.05 -15.61 1.32
C ALA A 128 3.02 -15.75 2.50
N LEU A 129 3.64 -14.65 2.95
CA LEU A 129 4.49 -14.65 4.14
C LEU A 129 3.70 -15.00 5.41
N PHE A 130 2.51 -14.47 5.59
CA PHE A 130 1.65 -14.84 6.72
C PHE A 130 1.25 -16.32 6.67
N GLY A 131 0.95 -16.86 5.48
CA GLY A 131 0.70 -18.29 5.31
C GLY A 131 1.90 -19.17 5.70
N LEU A 132 3.14 -18.69 5.50
CA LEU A 132 4.34 -19.39 5.95
C LEU A 132 4.54 -19.26 7.48
N LEU A 133 4.24 -18.09 8.03
CA LEU A 133 4.36 -17.81 9.47
C LEU A 133 3.33 -18.57 10.33
N THR A 134 2.19 -18.98 9.77
CA THR A 134 1.21 -19.79 10.51
C THR A 134 1.64 -21.25 10.68
N LEU A 135 2.54 -21.77 9.84
CA LEU A 135 3.00 -23.17 9.92
C LEU A 135 3.64 -23.53 11.28
N PRO A 136 4.67 -22.80 11.79
CA PRO A 136 5.30 -23.17 13.06
C PRO A 136 4.34 -23.06 14.25
N LEU A 137 3.40 -22.09 14.23
CA LEU A 137 2.39 -21.90 15.27
C LEU A 137 1.38 -23.05 15.35
N THR A 138 1.16 -23.76 14.25
CA THR A 138 0.13 -24.80 14.12
C THR A 138 0.71 -26.19 14.28
N ILE A 139 1.91 -26.43 13.73
CA ILE A 139 2.64 -27.70 13.88
C ILE A 139 3.06 -27.90 15.34
N GLY A 140 3.39 -26.83 16.05
CA GLY A 140 3.69 -26.87 17.49
C GLY A 140 2.47 -27.10 18.40
N GLY A 141 1.26 -27.23 17.85
CA GLY A 141 0.03 -27.48 18.63
C GLY A 141 -0.42 -26.30 19.50
N ALA A 142 0.26 -25.16 19.43
CA ALA A 142 -0.01 -24.00 20.30
C ALA A 142 -1.32 -23.31 19.95
N VAL A 143 -1.66 -23.22 18.67
CA VAL A 143 -2.80 -22.44 18.17
C VAL A 143 -3.35 -23.04 16.86
N GLY A 144 -4.67 -23.07 16.68
CA GLY A 144 -5.29 -23.50 15.41
C GLY A 144 -4.99 -22.55 14.24
N ILE A 145 -5.01 -23.04 13.00
CA ILE A 145 -4.66 -22.25 11.79
C ILE A 145 -5.46 -20.94 11.71
N ALA A 146 -6.76 -21.00 11.98
CA ALA A 146 -7.64 -19.83 11.95
C ALA A 146 -7.28 -18.82 13.05
N GLN A 147 -6.99 -19.27 14.27
CA GLN A 147 -6.63 -18.41 15.39
C GLN A 147 -5.27 -17.75 15.19
N ALA A 148 -4.29 -18.49 14.65
CA ALA A 148 -3.00 -17.92 14.26
C ALA A 148 -3.18 -16.83 13.18
N GLY A 149 -3.97 -17.12 12.14
CA GLY A 149 -4.29 -16.15 11.10
C GLY A 149 -4.91 -14.86 11.66
N ILE A 150 -5.88 -14.98 12.57
CA ILE A 150 -6.54 -13.82 13.19
C ILE A 150 -5.53 -12.97 13.99
N TYR A 151 -4.70 -13.60 14.83
CA TYR A 151 -3.73 -12.85 15.65
C TYR A 151 -2.62 -12.18 14.84
N LEU A 152 -2.26 -12.72 13.67
CA LEU A 152 -1.28 -12.10 12.77
C LEU A 152 -1.91 -10.97 11.96
N LEU A 153 -3.13 -11.18 11.46
CA LEU A 153 -3.76 -10.26 10.51
C LEU A 153 -4.34 -9.02 11.19
N THR A 154 -4.85 -9.14 12.42
CA THR A 154 -5.45 -8.01 13.16
C THR A 154 -4.49 -6.83 13.37
N PRO A 155 -3.32 -7.00 14.03
CA PRO A 155 -2.37 -5.90 14.23
C PRO A 155 -1.79 -5.36 12.93
N TYR A 156 -1.60 -6.21 11.91
CA TYR A 156 -1.19 -5.79 10.57
C TYR A 156 -2.23 -4.84 9.95
N LEU A 157 -3.51 -5.26 9.89
CA LEU A 157 -4.56 -4.46 9.28
C LEU A 157 -4.82 -3.15 10.04
N LEU A 158 -4.82 -3.19 11.37
CA LEU A 158 -4.91 -1.99 12.21
C LEU A 158 -3.80 -0.99 11.87
N THR A 159 -2.56 -1.46 11.76
CA THR A 159 -1.42 -0.61 11.40
C THR A 159 -1.56 -0.07 9.98
N THR A 160 -2.04 -0.87 9.02
CA THR A 160 -2.29 -0.39 7.66
C THR A 160 -3.38 0.69 7.61
N ALA A 161 -4.49 0.50 8.32
CA ALA A 161 -5.59 1.47 8.35
C ALA A 161 -5.14 2.79 8.96
N LEU A 162 -4.48 2.73 10.14
CA LEU A 162 -3.95 3.91 10.81
C LEU A 162 -2.88 4.60 9.98
N GLY A 163 -1.97 3.84 9.36
CA GLY A 163 -0.95 4.40 8.48
C GLY A 163 -1.54 5.09 7.24
N MET A 164 -2.60 4.54 6.65
CA MET A 164 -3.31 5.17 5.53
C MET A 164 -4.04 6.45 5.96
N ASP A 165 -4.73 6.45 7.11
CA ASP A 165 -5.37 7.66 7.65
C ASP A 165 -4.32 8.75 7.94
N LEU A 166 -3.19 8.37 8.52
CA LEU A 166 -2.15 9.30 8.94
C LEU A 166 -1.39 9.88 7.74
N THR A 167 -1.06 9.07 6.74
CA THR A 167 -0.45 9.55 5.48
C THR A 167 -1.41 10.42 4.66
N ARG A 168 -2.73 10.26 4.85
CA ARG A 168 -3.75 11.14 4.27
C ARG A 168 -3.83 12.50 4.98
N ARG A 169 -3.65 12.53 6.31
CA ARG A 169 -3.73 13.76 7.12
C ARG A 169 -2.43 14.55 7.15
N ILE A 170 -1.29 13.86 7.23
CA ILE A 170 0.03 14.44 7.42
C ILE A 170 0.89 14.05 6.21
N ARG A 171 1.27 15.03 5.40
CA ARG A 171 2.07 14.83 4.20
C ARG A 171 3.56 14.92 4.52
N GLY A 172 4.40 14.25 3.72
CA GLY A 172 5.85 14.33 3.83
C GLY A 172 6.47 13.47 4.93
N TRP A 173 7.63 13.88 5.43
CA TRP A 173 8.44 13.12 6.38
C TRP A 173 7.77 12.99 7.76
N GLU A 174 7.04 14.01 8.19
CA GLU A 174 6.31 14.01 9.46
C GLU A 174 5.24 12.91 9.51
N GLY A 175 4.52 12.68 8.41
CA GLY A 175 3.55 11.59 8.31
C GLY A 175 4.20 10.21 8.37
N LEU A 176 5.42 10.08 7.82
CA LEU A 176 6.20 8.85 7.90
C LEU A 176 6.70 8.58 9.32
N LEU A 177 7.21 9.61 10.01
CA LEU A 177 7.61 9.52 11.41
C LEU A 177 6.43 9.16 12.31
N ALA A 178 5.28 9.81 12.09
CA ALA A 178 4.06 9.53 12.84
C ALA A 178 3.60 8.07 12.59
N CYS A 179 3.71 7.58 11.35
CA CYS A 179 3.37 6.20 11.02
C CYS A 179 4.34 5.19 11.68
N GLY A 180 5.64 5.50 11.70
CA GLY A 180 6.64 4.73 12.44
C GLY A 180 6.35 4.70 13.94
N ALA A 181 5.98 5.84 14.53
CA ALA A 181 5.61 5.95 15.93
C ALA A 181 4.35 5.13 16.26
N THR A 182 3.31 5.20 15.42
CA THR A 182 2.10 4.38 15.58
C THR A 182 2.41 2.88 15.46
N THR A 183 3.26 2.51 14.52
CA THR A 183 3.71 1.12 14.34
C THR A 183 4.44 0.61 15.59
N ALA A 184 5.37 1.40 16.13
CA ALA A 184 6.09 1.07 17.36
C ALA A 184 5.14 0.99 18.57
N ALA A 185 4.18 1.91 18.68
CA ALA A 185 3.19 1.89 19.75
C ALA A 185 2.33 0.61 19.71
N ILE A 186 1.82 0.22 18.54
CA ILE A 186 1.04 -1.02 18.37
C ILE A 186 1.90 -2.25 18.67
N SER A 187 3.15 -2.25 18.22
CA SER A 187 4.12 -3.32 18.47
C SER A 187 4.42 -3.51 19.96
N ILE A 188 4.56 -2.42 20.73
CA ILE A 188 4.82 -2.47 22.18
C ILE A 188 3.55 -2.82 22.96
N LEU A 189 2.40 -2.29 22.55
CA LEU A 189 1.13 -2.48 23.25
C LEU A 189 0.67 -3.94 23.23
N GLY A 190 0.96 -4.69 22.15
CA GLY A 190 0.59 -6.11 22.03
C GLY A 190 1.17 -7.00 23.15
N PRO A 191 2.50 -7.10 23.30
CA PRO A 191 3.16 -7.85 24.38
C PRO A 191 2.85 -7.28 25.77
N PHE A 192 2.71 -5.96 25.90
CA PHE A 192 2.35 -5.33 27.17
C PHE A 192 0.95 -5.74 27.64
N ALA A 193 -0.03 -5.75 26.73
CA ALA A 193 -1.38 -6.24 27.00
C ALA A 193 -1.38 -7.75 27.32
N ALA A 194 -0.56 -8.55 26.62
CA ALA A 194 -0.40 -9.97 26.90
C ALA A 194 0.15 -10.22 28.32
N LYS A 195 1.11 -9.39 28.77
CA LYS A 195 1.72 -9.49 30.10
C LYS A 195 0.75 -9.11 31.22
N ILE A 196 -0.06 -8.07 31.02
CA ILE A 196 -1.01 -7.59 32.04
C ILE A 196 -2.27 -8.48 32.10
N ARG A 197 -2.73 -8.94 30.95
CA ARG A 197 -3.98 -9.69 30.79
C ARG A 197 -3.75 -10.90 29.89
N PRO A 198 -3.10 -11.97 30.40
CA PRO A 198 -2.83 -13.18 29.61
C PRO A 198 -4.11 -13.85 29.09
N ALA A 199 -5.26 -13.61 29.75
CA ALA A 199 -6.58 -14.04 29.30
C ALA A 199 -6.95 -13.53 27.89
N LEU A 200 -6.38 -12.41 27.40
CA LEU A 200 -6.69 -11.86 26.08
C LEU A 200 -6.33 -12.79 24.92
N TYR A 201 -5.32 -13.65 25.09
CA TYR A 201 -4.88 -14.59 24.04
C TYR A 201 -5.40 -16.01 24.27
N GLN A 202 -6.33 -16.20 25.22
CA GLN A 202 -7.02 -17.47 25.40
C GLN A 202 -8.07 -17.71 24.31
N PRO A 203 -8.36 -18.98 23.98
CA PRO A 203 -9.32 -19.34 22.93
C PRO A 203 -10.74 -18.82 23.20
N GLU A 204 -11.11 -18.58 24.46
CA GLU A 204 -12.40 -18.02 24.85
C GLU A 204 -12.63 -16.59 24.31
N ASN A 205 -11.55 -15.82 24.11
CA ASN A 205 -11.62 -14.46 23.58
C ASN A 205 -11.47 -14.39 22.05
N LEU A 206 -11.50 -15.53 21.36
CA LEU A 206 -11.40 -15.59 19.89
C LEU A 206 -12.50 -14.79 19.18
N ILE A 207 -13.71 -14.74 19.76
CA ILE A 207 -14.84 -13.99 19.20
C ILE A 207 -14.52 -12.49 19.16
N TRP A 208 -13.93 -11.93 20.22
CA TRP A 208 -13.51 -10.54 20.27
C TRP A 208 -12.38 -10.23 19.29
N TRP A 209 -11.45 -11.16 19.13
CA TRP A 209 -10.40 -11.05 18.10
C TRP A 209 -10.95 -11.14 16.67
N GLY A 210 -11.97 -11.96 16.43
CA GLY A 210 -12.69 -12.00 15.16
C GLY A 210 -13.43 -10.70 14.88
N ALA A 211 -14.08 -10.11 15.88
CA ALA A 211 -14.78 -8.83 15.76
C ALA A 211 -13.81 -7.67 15.48
N THR A 212 -12.66 -7.63 16.18
CA THR A 212 -11.62 -6.62 15.93
C THR A 212 -10.97 -6.79 14.56
N LEU A 213 -10.75 -8.02 14.10
CA LEU A 213 -10.30 -8.28 12.73
C LEU A 213 -11.31 -7.76 11.70
N ALA A 214 -12.59 -8.06 11.87
CA ALA A 214 -13.64 -7.59 10.97
C ALA A 214 -13.70 -6.06 10.93
N ALA A 215 -13.62 -5.40 12.09
CA ALA A 215 -13.52 -3.95 12.18
C ALA A 215 -12.27 -3.39 11.48
N ALA A 216 -11.11 -4.05 11.62
CA ALA A 216 -9.87 -3.65 10.95
C ALA A 216 -9.95 -3.80 9.42
N ILE A 217 -10.62 -4.85 8.92
CA ILE A 217 -10.89 -5.02 7.49
C ILE A 217 -11.78 -3.88 6.97
N ILE A 218 -12.86 -3.58 7.69
CA ILE A 218 -13.77 -2.47 7.33
C ILE A 218 -13.01 -1.14 7.33
N ALA A 219 -12.22 -0.86 8.37
CA ALA A 219 -11.41 0.35 8.45
C ALA A 219 -10.40 0.45 7.29
N THR A 220 -9.68 -0.63 6.98
CA THR A 220 -8.69 -0.66 5.90
C THR A 220 -9.36 -0.42 4.54
N THR A 221 -10.51 -1.06 4.28
CA THR A 221 -11.26 -0.88 3.02
C THR A 221 -11.86 0.53 2.91
N ALA A 222 -12.33 1.11 4.01
CA ALA A 222 -12.82 2.48 4.07
C ALA A 222 -11.69 3.49 3.81
N GLU A 223 -10.57 3.40 4.53
CA GLU A 223 -9.40 4.26 4.33
C GLU A 223 -8.84 4.14 2.92
N PHE A 224 -8.77 2.92 2.38
CA PHE A 224 -8.36 2.69 1.00
C PHE A 224 -9.28 3.41 0.00
N SER A 225 -10.61 3.30 0.20
CA SER A 225 -11.60 3.96 -0.65
C SER A 225 -11.53 5.48 -0.55
N LEU A 226 -11.31 6.02 0.66
CA LEU A 226 -11.13 7.45 0.90
C LEU A 226 -9.86 7.97 0.22
N ASN A 227 -8.76 7.22 0.30
CA ASN A 227 -7.50 7.60 -0.32
C ASN A 227 -7.63 7.65 -1.86
N ILE A 228 -8.36 6.69 -2.47
CA ILE A 228 -8.67 6.73 -3.90
C ILE A 228 -9.51 7.96 -4.26
N LYS A 229 -10.57 8.27 -3.49
CA LYS A 229 -11.43 9.43 -3.73
C LYS A 229 -10.64 10.75 -3.69
N ASN A 230 -9.81 10.94 -2.68
CA ASN A 230 -8.97 12.12 -2.53
C ASN A 230 -8.00 12.30 -3.71
N MET A 231 -7.40 11.20 -4.20
CA MET A 231 -6.57 11.23 -5.40
C MET A 231 -7.35 11.59 -6.67
N ARG A 232 -8.66 11.33 -6.71
CA ARG A 232 -9.51 11.73 -7.83
C ARG A 232 -9.76 13.23 -7.78
N GLU A 233 -10.09 13.79 -6.63
CA GLU A 233 -10.40 15.21 -6.46
C GLU A 233 -9.24 16.12 -6.87
N LEU A 234 -7.99 15.72 -6.57
CA LEU A 234 -6.78 16.41 -7.02
C LEU A 234 -6.58 16.44 -8.55
N GLN A 235 -7.31 15.63 -9.34
CA GLN A 235 -7.23 15.68 -10.81
C GLN A 235 -8.17 16.71 -11.45
N TRP A 236 -9.09 17.32 -10.67
CA TRP A 236 -10.17 18.18 -11.19
C TRP A 236 -10.15 19.62 -10.65
N THR A 237 -9.17 19.97 -9.83
CA THR A 237 -8.86 21.35 -9.41
C THR A 237 -7.68 21.88 -10.21
#